data_AF-A0AAW0RJ74-F1
#
_entry.id   AF-A0AAW0RJ74-F1
#
_cell.length_a   1.000
_cell.length_b   1.000
_cell.length_c   1.000
_cell.angle_alpha   90.00
_cell.angle_beta   90.00
_cell.angle_gamma   90.00
#
_symmetry.space_group_name_H-M   'P 1'
#
loop_
_entity.id
_entity.type
_entity.pdbx_description
1 polymer ?
#
loop_
_entity_poly.entity_id
_entity_poly.type
_entity_poly.pdbx_seq_one_letter_code
_entity_poly.pdbx_strand_id
1 'polypeptide(L)'
;RDYAFMIQSHLMFYDTSHNSRTTVLETLRAAFRQTALKMWAYMRSLHRTSRLRPGLVKMTIMRTVEASYLVLTSNFRKSMYRGYECSIRKSQVVRYVCPLADRIVVKSTSVMCKTNSPISSFQASI
;
A
#
# COMPACT_ATOMS: atom_id res chain seq x y z
N ARG A 1 13.02 15.10 -0.13
CA ARG A 1 11.94 14.59 -1.02
C ARG A 1 11.90 13.09 -0.82
N ASP A 2 10.96 12.59 -0.02
CA ASP A 2 10.98 11.21 0.46
C ASP A 2 10.31 10.26 -0.54
N TYR A 3 11.15 9.65 -1.37
CA TYR A 3 10.79 8.70 -2.43
C TYR A 3 10.64 7.26 -1.93
N ALA A 4 10.23 7.04 -0.67
CA ALA A 4 10.22 5.71 -0.05
C ALA A 4 9.39 4.65 -0.81
N PHE A 5 8.45 5.08 -1.67
CA PHE A 5 7.71 4.19 -2.57
C PHE A 5 8.40 3.94 -3.92
N MET A 6 9.14 4.94 -4.45
CA MET A 6 9.80 4.86 -5.76
C MET A 6 11.12 4.08 -5.73
N ILE A 7 11.75 3.93 -4.57
CA ILE A 7 13.16 3.48 -4.47
C ILE A 7 13.33 1.95 -4.56
N GLN A 8 12.29 1.13 -4.55
CA GLN A 8 12.48 -0.34 -4.54
C GLN A 8 12.29 -1.05 -5.89
N SER A 9 12.02 -0.33 -6.98
CA SER A 9 11.81 -0.93 -8.30
C SER A 9 12.45 -0.10 -9.40
N HIS A 10 13.35 -0.74 -10.16
CA HIS A 10 14.00 -0.14 -11.30
C HIS A 10 12.96 0.30 -12.34
N LEU A 11 13.17 1.46 -13.00
CA LEU A 11 12.22 2.04 -13.95
C LEU A 11 11.76 1.04 -15.03
N MET A 12 12.67 0.16 -15.43
CA MET A 12 12.46 -0.94 -16.37
C MET A 12 11.25 -1.81 -16.01
N PHE A 13 10.94 -2.05 -14.74
CA PHE A 13 9.80 -2.91 -14.36
C PHE A 13 8.43 -2.29 -14.68
N TYR A 14 8.40 -0.98 -14.93
CA TYR A 14 7.18 -0.25 -15.27
C TYR A 14 7.16 0.23 -16.72
N ASP A 15 8.20 -0.09 -17.49
CA ASP A 15 8.33 0.30 -18.88
C ASP A 15 7.49 -0.63 -19.76
N THR A 16 6.42 -0.10 -20.34
CA THR A 16 5.53 -0.83 -21.24
C THR A 16 6.10 -1.05 -22.63
N SER A 17 7.25 -0.45 -22.96
CA SER A 17 8.01 -0.79 -24.17
C SER A 17 8.69 -2.16 -24.04
N HIS A 18 9.00 -2.58 -22.80
CA HIS A 18 9.70 -3.82 -22.49
C HIS A 18 8.82 -4.87 -21.79
N ASN A 19 7.76 -4.43 -21.11
CA ASN A 19 6.89 -5.29 -20.31
C ASN A 19 5.44 -5.21 -20.79
N SER A 20 4.73 -6.34 -20.71
CA SER A 20 3.29 -6.33 -20.89
C SER A 20 2.61 -5.44 -19.84
N ARG A 21 1.48 -4.81 -20.19
CA ARG A 21 0.67 -4.03 -19.24
C ARG A 21 0.28 -4.85 -18.02
N THR A 22 -0.02 -6.14 -18.21
CA THR A 22 -0.35 -7.08 -17.14
C THR A 22 0.81 -7.22 -16.17
N THR A 23 2.04 -7.42 -16.67
CA THR A 23 3.26 -7.51 -15.87
C THR A 23 3.48 -6.23 -15.06
N VAL A 24 3.35 -5.06 -15.69
CA VAL A 24 3.49 -3.75 -15.01
C VAL A 24 2.48 -3.60 -13.87
N LEU A 25 1.21 -3.99 -14.09
CA LEU A 25 0.15 -3.93 -13.08
C LEU A 25 0.37 -4.91 -11.92
N GLU A 26 0.87 -6.12 -12.19
CA GLU A 26 1.23 -7.09 -11.14
C GLU A 26 2.44 -6.62 -10.32
N THR A 27 3.47 -6.06 -10.97
CA THR A 27 4.60 -5.43 -10.28
C THR A 27 4.13 -4.31 -9.36
N LEU A 28 3.24 -3.44 -9.84
CA LEU A 28 2.63 -2.37 -9.02
C LEU A 28 1.88 -2.96 -7.82
N ARG A 29 1.02 -3.94 -8.06
CA ARG A 29 0.24 -4.62 -7.01
C ARG A 29 1.15 -5.25 -5.96
N ALA A 30 2.24 -5.91 -6.36
CA ALA A 30 3.22 -6.50 -5.46
C ALA A 30 3.92 -5.42 -4.61
N ALA A 31 4.34 -4.31 -5.22
CA ALA A 31 4.95 -3.18 -4.51
C ALA A 31 4.00 -2.59 -3.47
N PHE A 32 2.74 -2.29 -3.85
CA PHE A 32 1.73 -1.79 -2.90
C PHE A 32 1.43 -2.79 -1.78
N ARG A 33 1.44 -4.10 -2.06
CA ARG A 33 1.27 -5.13 -1.03
C ARG A 33 2.38 -5.06 -0.01
N GLN A 34 3.63 -4.96 -0.46
CA GLN A 34 4.77 -4.84 0.45
C GLN A 34 4.71 -3.56 1.28
N THR A 35 4.41 -2.41 0.67
CA THR A 35 4.23 -1.14 1.39
C THR A 35 3.15 -1.25 2.44
N ALA A 36 1.98 -1.79 2.08
CA ALA A 36 0.86 -1.89 2.99
C ALA A 36 1.10 -2.90 4.13
N LEU A 37 1.85 -3.99 3.87
CA LEU A 37 2.31 -4.91 4.91
C LEU A 37 3.31 -4.25 5.88
N LYS A 38 4.26 -3.45 5.36
CA LYS A 38 5.21 -2.69 6.19
C LYS A 38 4.48 -1.67 7.06
N MET A 39 3.51 -0.93 6.50
CA MET A 39 2.68 0.01 7.25
C MET A 39 1.87 -0.69 8.34
N TRP A 40 1.29 -1.85 8.03
CA TRP A 40 0.56 -2.65 9.01
C TRP A 40 1.47 -3.18 10.14
N ALA A 41 2.66 -3.66 9.81
CA ALA A 41 3.64 -4.09 10.81
C ALA A 41 4.06 -2.93 11.71
N TYR A 42 4.35 -1.78 11.13
CA TYR A 42 4.67 -0.54 11.87
C TYR A 42 3.54 -0.16 12.82
N MET A 43 2.28 -0.13 12.35
CA MET A 43 1.14 0.15 13.22
C MET A 43 0.99 -0.80 14.39
N ARG A 44 1.27 -2.09 14.20
CA ARG A 44 1.21 -3.07 15.30
C ARG A 44 2.32 -2.88 16.32
N SER A 45 3.48 -2.35 15.90
CA SER A 45 4.57 -1.99 16.81
C SER A 45 4.29 -0.72 17.63
N LEU A 46 3.29 0.09 17.23
CA LEU A 46 2.88 1.25 18.02
C LEU A 46 2.10 0.84 19.27
N HIS A 47 2.29 1.62 20.35
CA HIS A 47 1.51 1.50 21.57
C HIS A 47 0.00 1.58 21.28
N ARG A 48 -0.86 0.91 22.08
CA ARG A 48 -2.30 0.77 21.78
C ARG A 48 -3.01 2.11 21.57
N THR A 49 -2.59 3.15 22.28
CA THR A 49 -3.10 4.53 22.17
C THR A 49 -2.66 5.25 20.89
N SER A 50 -1.58 4.81 20.26
CA SER A 50 -1.00 5.40 19.04
C SER A 50 -1.32 4.59 17.78
N ARG A 51 -2.12 3.52 17.88
CA ARG A 51 -2.49 2.70 16.72
C ARG A 51 -3.36 3.50 15.77
N LEU A 52 -2.90 3.62 14.52
CA LEU A 52 -3.63 4.31 13.47
C LEU A 52 -4.97 3.61 13.20
N ARG A 53 -6.03 4.40 12.97
CA ARG A 53 -7.35 3.86 12.61
C ARG A 53 -7.24 3.16 11.25
N PRO A 54 -7.89 1.99 11.04
CA PRO A 54 -7.82 1.28 9.75
C PRO A 54 -8.19 2.13 8.53
N GLY A 55 -9.13 3.08 8.69
CA GLY A 55 -9.50 4.04 7.63
C GLY A 55 -8.35 4.94 7.19
N LEU A 56 -7.47 5.36 8.11
CA LEU A 56 -6.29 6.16 7.79
C LEU A 56 -5.28 5.34 6.98
N VAL A 57 -5.12 4.06 7.28
CA VAL A 57 -4.25 3.14 6.51
C VAL A 57 -4.72 3.02 5.07
N LYS A 58 -6.03 2.78 4.89
CA LYS A 58 -6.65 2.70 3.58
C LYS A 58 -6.46 4.01 2.80
N MET A 59 -6.71 5.15 3.44
CA MET A 59 -6.53 6.46 2.82
C MET A 59 -5.08 6.69 2.39
N THR A 60 -4.11 6.37 3.25
CA THR A 60 -2.69 6.54 2.93
C THR A 60 -2.26 5.63 1.79
N ILE A 61 -2.69 4.36 1.77
CA ILE A 61 -2.43 3.44 0.64
C ILE A 61 -2.98 4.03 -0.66
N MET A 62 -4.21 4.55 -0.65
CA MET A 62 -4.83 5.15 -1.84
C MET A 62 -4.09 6.40 -2.32
N ARG A 63 -3.61 7.26 -1.41
CA ARG A 63 -2.77 8.41 -1.78
C ARG A 63 -1.43 7.99 -2.37
N THR A 64 -0.82 6.93 -1.84
CA THR A 64 0.40 6.36 -2.40
C THR A 64 0.15 5.81 -3.81
N VAL A 65 -0.99 5.17 -4.06
CA VAL A 65 -1.40 4.72 -5.40
C VAL A 65 -1.45 5.87 -6.39
N GLU A 66 -2.11 6.96 -6.00
CA GLU A 66 -2.24 8.15 -6.82
C GLU A 66 -0.89 8.80 -7.13
N ALA A 67 -0.06 9.01 -6.11
CA ALA A 67 1.28 9.59 -6.28
C ALA A 67 2.14 8.75 -7.22
N SER A 68 2.09 7.43 -7.09
CA SER A 68 2.87 6.50 -7.92
C SER A 68 2.42 6.51 -9.36
N TYR A 69 1.10 6.53 -9.60
CA TYR A 69 0.54 6.65 -10.94
C TYR A 69 1.02 7.94 -11.61
N LEU A 70 0.95 9.08 -10.90
CA LEU A 70 1.40 10.36 -11.43
C LEU A 70 2.90 10.34 -11.77
N VAL A 71 3.73 9.80 -10.88
CA VAL A 71 5.18 9.68 -11.13
C VAL A 71 5.45 8.86 -12.39
N LEU A 72 4.91 7.64 -12.47
CA LEU A 72 5.22 6.69 -13.53
C LEU A 72 4.71 7.16 -14.89
N THR A 73 3.56 7.83 -14.93
CA THR A 73 2.96 8.28 -16.18
C THR A 73 3.34 9.72 -16.57
N SER A 74 4.03 10.45 -15.69
CA SER A 74 4.35 11.87 -15.92
C SER A 74 5.20 12.12 -17.17
N ASN A 75 4.93 13.25 -17.82
CA ASN A 75 5.75 13.74 -18.93
C ASN A 75 7.18 14.04 -18.49
N PHE A 76 7.37 14.52 -17.25
CA PHE A 76 8.71 14.72 -16.68
C PHE A 76 9.53 13.41 -16.64
N ARG A 77 8.90 12.29 -16.28
CA ARG A 77 9.56 10.99 -16.28
C ARG A 77 9.93 10.57 -17.70
N LYS A 78 9.02 10.74 -18.66
CA LYS A 78 9.27 10.44 -20.08
C LYS A 78 10.37 11.32 -20.69
N SER A 79 10.48 12.59 -20.28
CA SER A 79 11.53 13.49 -20.77
C SER A 79 12.90 13.14 -20.19
N MET A 80 12.97 12.66 -18.96
CA MET A 80 14.22 12.25 -18.30
C MET A 80 14.80 10.95 -18.88
N TYR A 81 13.95 10.04 -19.39
CA TYR A 81 14.36 8.73 -19.90
C TYR A 81 13.84 8.51 -21.32
N ARG A 82 14.68 8.78 -22.33
CA ARG A 82 14.31 8.54 -23.74
C ARG A 82 13.94 7.07 -23.97
N GLY A 83 12.84 6.83 -24.68
CA GLY A 83 12.33 5.49 -24.97
C GLY A 83 11.44 4.89 -23.87
N TYR A 84 11.39 5.51 -22.68
CA TYR A 84 10.52 5.04 -21.62
C TYR A 84 9.04 5.26 -21.95
N GLU A 85 8.25 4.20 -21.84
CA GLU A 85 6.80 4.28 -21.95
C GLU A 85 6.13 3.70 -20.71
N CYS A 86 5.06 4.32 -20.23
CA CYS A 86 4.21 3.75 -19.18
C CYS A 86 2.74 3.95 -19.54
N SER A 87 2.24 3.03 -20.35
CA SER A 87 0.89 3.08 -20.93
C SER A 87 -0.12 2.31 -20.09
N ILE A 88 -0.33 2.77 -18.85
CA ILE A 88 -1.34 2.27 -17.90
C ILE A 88 -2.34 3.36 -17.54
N ARG A 89 -3.58 2.98 -17.23
CA ARG A 89 -4.65 3.91 -16.80
C ARG A 89 -4.82 3.87 -15.28
N LYS A 90 -5.15 5.01 -14.67
CA LYS A 90 -5.44 5.10 -13.22
C LYS A 90 -6.49 4.08 -12.78
N SER A 91 -7.55 3.90 -13.58
CA SER A 91 -8.62 2.92 -13.31
C SER A 91 -8.13 1.48 -13.25
N GLN A 92 -7.11 1.12 -14.05
CA GLN A 92 -6.49 -0.21 -14.01
C GLN A 92 -5.70 -0.39 -12.71
N VAL A 93 -4.92 0.61 -12.31
CA VAL A 93 -4.15 0.57 -11.06
C VAL A 93 -5.09 0.45 -9.85
N VAL A 94 -6.15 1.26 -9.81
CA VAL A 94 -7.16 1.23 -8.73
C VAL A 94 -7.82 -0.15 -8.65
N ARG A 95 -8.24 -0.74 -9.78
CA ARG A 95 -8.83 -2.08 -9.84
C ARG A 95 -7.91 -3.15 -9.25
N TYR A 96 -6.61 -3.07 -9.52
CA TYR A 96 -5.63 -4.05 -9.05
C TYR A 96 -5.25 -3.88 -7.58
N VAL A 97 -5.25 -2.65 -7.07
CA VAL A 97 -4.74 -2.33 -5.72
C VAL A 97 -5.83 -2.21 -4.65
N CYS A 98 -7.04 -1.72 -4.98
CA CYS A 98 -8.11 -1.58 -3.98
C CYS A 98 -8.44 -2.88 -3.21
N PRO A 99 -8.56 -4.06 -3.86
CA PRO A 99 -8.88 -5.29 -3.15
C PRO A 99 -7.81 -5.69 -2.11
N LEU A 100 -6.56 -5.25 -2.32
CA LEU A 100 -5.47 -5.49 -1.38
C LEU A 100 -5.56 -4.56 -0.16
N ALA A 101 -5.89 -3.29 -0.37
CA ALA A 101 -6.08 -2.33 0.72
C ALA A 101 -7.19 -2.81 1.68
N ASP A 102 -8.29 -3.34 1.13
CA ASP A 102 -9.41 -3.87 1.92
C ASP A 102 -9.01 -5.10 2.76
N ARG A 103 -8.21 -6.02 2.20
CA ARG A 103 -7.71 -7.19 2.94
C ARG A 103 -6.85 -6.81 4.14
N ILE A 104 -6.07 -5.73 4.04
CA ILE A 104 -5.21 -5.26 5.12
C ILE A 104 -6.03 -4.57 6.21
N VAL A 105 -7.07 -3.82 5.82
CA VAL A 105 -8.04 -3.26 6.76
C VAL A 105 -8.75 -4.37 7.53
N VAL A 106 -9.27 -5.41 6.84
CA VAL A 106 -9.94 -6.54 7.48
C VAL A 106 -9.02 -7.27 8.45
N LYS A 107 -7.77 -7.54 8.07
CA LYS A 107 -6.78 -8.12 9.00
C LYS A 107 -6.51 -7.22 10.20
N SER A 108 -6.55 -5.91 10.03
CA SER A 108 -6.36 -4.94 11.12
C SER A 108 -7.55 -4.93 12.08
N THR A 109 -8.78 -5.01 11.58
CA THR A 109 -10.00 -5.00 12.40
C THR A 109 -10.23 -6.32 13.13
N SER A 110 -9.97 -7.47 12.49
CA SER A 110 -10.11 -8.78 13.14
C SER A 110 -9.13 -8.98 14.32
N VAL A 111 -7.95 -8.35 14.27
CA VAL A 111 -7.00 -8.35 15.40
C VAL A 111 -7.47 -7.44 16.53
N MET A 112 -8.11 -6.30 16.22
CA MET A 112 -8.66 -5.42 17.27
C MET A 112 -9.80 -6.10 18.04
N CYS A 113 -10.71 -6.80 17.34
CA CYS A 113 -11.80 -7.53 18.00
C CYS A 113 -11.32 -8.64 18.93
N LYS A 114 -10.18 -9.30 18.65
CA LYS A 114 -9.61 -10.33 19.55
C LYS A 114 -8.95 -9.78 20.82
N THR A 115 -8.73 -8.47 20.90
CA THR A 115 -8.06 -7.84 22.06
C THR A 115 -9.00 -7.14 23.04
N ASN A 116 -10.32 -7.30 22.85
CA ASN A 116 -11.38 -6.75 23.71
C ASN A 116 -12.24 -7.86 24.34
N SER A 117 -11.65 -9.00 24.71
CA SER A 117 -12.27 -9.82 25.77
C SER A 117 -12.07 -9.07 27.10
N PRO A 118 -13.13 -8.80 27.88
CA PRO A 118 -12.97 -8.24 29.20
C PRO A 118 -12.10 -9.20 30.02
N ILE A 119 -11.07 -8.67 30.68
CA ILE A 119 -10.47 -9.34 31.82
C ILE A 119 -11.58 -9.43 32.86
N SER A 120 -12.21 -10.60 32.94
CA SER A 120 -13.08 -10.95 34.05
C SER A 120 -12.22 -10.95 35.31
N SER A 121 -12.34 -9.86 36.05
CA SER A 121 -11.92 -9.69 37.43
C SER A 121 -12.32 -10.92 38.27
N PHE A 122 -11.33 -11.71 38.67
CA PHE A 122 -11.48 -12.53 39.87
C PHE A 122 -11.08 -11.64 41.04
N GLN A 123 -12.09 -11.06 41.70
CA GLN A 123 -11.91 -10.49 43.03
C GLN A 123 -11.63 -11.63 44.02
N ALA A 124 -10.63 -11.41 44.87
CA ALA A 124 -10.35 -12.20 46.05
C ALA A 124 -11.46 -12.03 47.10
N SER A 125 -11.71 -13.08 47.90
CA SER A 125 -12.14 -12.95 49.29
C SER A 125 -11.84 -14.25 50.07
N ILE A 126 -10.91 -14.08 51.01
CA ILE A 126 -10.76 -14.72 52.35
C ILE A 126 -10.73 -16.25 52.41
#